data_AF-F9X7U2-F1
#
_entry.id   AF-F9X7U2-F1
#
_cell.length_a   1.000
_cell.length_b   1.000
_cell.length_c   1.000
_cell.angle_alpha   90.00
_cell.angle_beta   90.00
_cell.angle_gamma   90.00
#
_symmetry.space_group_name_H-M   'P 1'
#
loop_
_entity.id
_entity.type
_entity.pdbx_description
1 polymer ?
#
loop_
_entity_poly.entity_id
_entity_poly.type
_entity_poly.pdbx_seq_one_letter_code
_entity_poly.pdbx_strand_id
1 'polypeptide(L)'
;MAEYETNNSATAENTTEDSKKITFRFCRECSNMLYPKEDRDNSSLMFACRTCQFSEPATASCIWRNSLKEDVQETAGNVLDVAEDPTLPHSDIMCKMCRGRDAVFFQSQQRTAETGMALFYVCCNPECKHVWSTLDEKK
;
A
#
# COMPACT_ATOMS: atom_id res chain seq x y z
N MET A 1 -0.75 -36.90 -5.95
CA MET A 1 -1.90 -36.10 -5.52
C MET A 1 -1.44 -35.25 -4.36
N ALA A 2 -1.09 -34.00 -4.62
CA ALA A 2 -0.77 -33.05 -3.56
C ALA A 2 -2.03 -32.21 -3.34
N GLU A 3 -2.70 -32.47 -2.23
CA GLU A 3 -3.84 -31.69 -1.75
C GLU A 3 -3.29 -30.36 -1.23
N TYR A 4 -3.85 -29.23 -1.71
CA TYR A 4 -3.57 -27.92 -1.11
C TYR A 4 -4.78 -27.54 -0.27
N GLU A 5 -4.53 -27.37 1.03
CA GLU A 5 -5.52 -26.96 2.00
C GLU A 5 -5.77 -25.44 1.86
N THR A 6 -7.01 -25.08 1.56
CA THR A 6 -7.52 -23.71 1.61
C THR A 6 -7.65 -23.25 3.06
N ASN A 7 -6.60 -22.63 3.61
CA ASN A 7 -6.69 -21.94 4.90
C ASN A 7 -7.13 -20.49 4.68
N ASN A 8 -8.45 -20.33 4.62
CA ASN A 8 -9.11 -19.03 4.74
C ASN A 8 -9.21 -18.68 6.23
N SER A 9 -8.22 -17.95 6.73
CA SER A 9 -8.25 -17.36 8.06
C SER A 9 -7.69 -15.95 8.00
N ALA A 10 -8.56 -14.99 7.66
CA ALA A 10 -8.32 -13.58 7.89
C ALA A 10 -9.04 -13.19 9.18
N THR A 11 -8.25 -13.14 10.25
CA THR A 11 -8.61 -12.68 11.59
C THR A 11 -9.19 -11.27 11.52
N ALA A 12 -10.33 -11.07 12.18
CA ALA A 12 -10.96 -9.77 12.35
C ALA A 12 -10.16 -8.96 13.38
N GLU A 13 -9.47 -7.89 12.95
CA GLU A 13 -9.00 -6.78 13.82
C GLU A 13 -8.40 -5.61 13.00
N ASN A 14 -9.20 -4.54 12.79
CA ASN A 14 -8.90 -3.11 12.56
C ASN A 14 -9.84 -2.43 11.54
N THR A 15 -10.91 -1.81 12.04
CA THR A 15 -12.13 -1.45 11.28
C THR A 15 -12.21 -0.04 10.68
N THR A 16 -11.11 0.70 10.44
CA THR A 16 -11.24 2.09 9.93
C THR A 16 -10.35 2.51 8.75
N GLU A 17 -9.26 1.80 8.43
CA GLU A 17 -8.36 2.18 7.31
C GLU A 17 -8.59 1.37 6.01
N ASP A 18 -9.12 0.15 6.10
CA ASP A 18 -9.33 -0.73 4.94
C ASP A 18 -10.41 -0.25 3.96
N SER A 19 -11.23 0.72 4.37
CA SER A 19 -12.20 1.34 3.47
C SER A 19 -11.52 2.12 2.33
N LYS A 20 -10.20 2.34 2.31
CA LYS A 20 -9.53 3.14 1.28
C LYS A 20 -9.17 2.39 -0.01
N LYS A 21 -8.92 1.09 0.06
CA LYS A 21 -8.33 0.36 -1.08
C LYS A 21 -9.39 -0.42 -1.86
N ILE A 22 -9.59 -0.04 -3.12
CA ILE A 22 -10.42 -0.82 -4.04
C ILE A 22 -9.56 -1.94 -4.62
N THR A 23 -9.91 -3.18 -4.32
CA THR A 23 -9.17 -4.36 -4.77
C THR A 23 -9.77 -4.89 -6.07
N PHE A 24 -8.97 -4.89 -7.15
CA PHE A 24 -9.33 -5.55 -8.40
C PHE A 24 -9.35 -7.07 -8.22
N ARG A 25 -10.32 -7.73 -8.87
CA ARG A 25 -10.47 -9.19 -8.81
C ARG A 25 -10.25 -9.82 -10.18
N PHE A 26 -9.77 -11.05 -10.16
CA PHE A 26 -9.42 -11.81 -11.36
C PHE A 26 -10.22 -13.11 -11.40
N CYS A 27 -10.60 -13.51 -12.62
CA CYS A 27 -11.31 -14.74 -12.85
C CYS A 27 -10.45 -15.96 -12.48
N ARG A 28 -11.00 -16.90 -11.72
CA ARG A 28 -10.30 -18.13 -11.33
C ARG A 28 -10.06 -19.11 -12.49
N GLU A 29 -10.76 -18.96 -13.61
CA GLU A 29 -10.68 -19.89 -14.76
C GLU A 29 -9.70 -19.40 -15.83
N CYS A 30 -9.72 -18.11 -16.16
CA CYS A 30 -8.93 -17.54 -17.25
C CYS A 30 -8.02 -16.37 -16.84
N SER A 31 -7.98 -16.04 -15.54
CA SER A 31 -7.15 -14.98 -14.96
C SER A 31 -7.36 -13.58 -15.56
N ASN A 32 -8.43 -13.36 -16.32
CA ASN A 32 -8.84 -12.05 -16.82
C ASN A 32 -9.48 -11.22 -15.71
N MET A 33 -9.38 -9.89 -15.83
CA MET A 33 -9.99 -8.95 -14.89
C MET A 33 -11.53 -9.10 -14.87
N LEU A 34 -12.12 -9.13 -13.68
CA LEU A 34 -13.57 -9.16 -13.50
C LEU A 34 -14.16 -7.76 -13.53
N TYR A 35 -15.38 -7.65 -14.05
CA TYR A 35 -16.09 -6.38 -14.18
C TYR A 35 -17.35 -6.37 -13.32
N PRO A 36 -17.68 -5.22 -12.70
CA PRO A 36 -18.95 -5.04 -11.98
C PRO A 36 -20.15 -5.31 -12.89
N LYS A 37 -21.12 -6.07 -12.37
CA LYS A 37 -22.40 -6.40 -13.01
C LYS A 37 -23.50 -6.41 -11.96
N GLU A 38 -24.63 -5.78 -12.25
CA GLU A 38 -25.81 -5.80 -11.38
C GLU A 38 -26.57 -7.12 -11.56
N ASP A 39 -26.93 -7.77 -10.45
CA ASP A 39 -27.97 -8.80 -10.40
C ASP A 39 -29.29 -8.14 -9.96
N ARG A 40 -30.20 -7.96 -10.93
CA ARG A 40 -31.45 -7.20 -10.74
C ARG A 40 -32.46 -7.94 -9.87
N ASP A 41 -32.41 -9.27 -9.84
CA ASP A 41 -33.39 -10.08 -9.10
C ASP A 41 -33.10 -10.03 -7.59
N ASN A 42 -31.82 -10.08 -7.22
CA ASN A 42 -31.38 -10.00 -5.83
C ASN A 42 -30.95 -8.57 -5.41
N SER A 43 -30.99 -7.61 -6.33
CA SER A 43 -30.51 -6.23 -6.13
C SER A 43 -29.09 -6.20 -5.53
N SER A 44 -28.22 -7.07 -6.04
CA SER A 44 -26.87 -7.28 -5.52
C SER A 44 -25.81 -6.98 -6.57
N LEU A 45 -24.63 -6.57 -6.11
CA LEU A 45 -23.48 -6.29 -6.95
C LEU A 45 -22.67 -7.57 -7.15
N MET A 46 -22.45 -7.94 -8.41
CA MET A 46 -21.65 -9.09 -8.83
C MET A 46 -20.41 -8.63 -9.60
N PHE A 47 -19.39 -9.48 -9.63
CA PHE A 47 -18.24 -9.39 -10.52
C PHE A 47 -18.31 -10.52 -11.55
N ALA A 48 -18.25 -10.18 -12.83
CA ALA A 48 -18.37 -11.15 -13.92
C ALA A 48 -17.19 -11.05 -14.90
N CYS A 49 -16.75 -12.20 -15.39
CA CYS A 49 -15.79 -12.26 -16.49
C CYS A 49 -16.47 -11.90 -17.81
N ARG A 50 -15.75 -11.23 -18.72
CA ARG A 50 -16.24 -10.97 -20.09
C ARG A 50 -15.87 -12.06 -21.09
N THR A 51 -14.97 -12.96 -20.72
CA THR A 51 -14.42 -14.00 -21.61
C THR A 51 -15.05 -15.37 -21.36
N CYS A 52 -15.29 -15.74 -20.11
CA CYS A 52 -15.98 -16.97 -19.72
C CYS A 52 -17.25 -16.67 -18.90
N GLN A 53 -17.92 -17.72 -18.41
CA GLN A 53 -19.19 -17.59 -17.67
C GLN A 53 -19.02 -17.43 -16.16
N PHE A 54 -17.78 -17.27 -15.68
CA PHE A 54 -17.50 -17.11 -14.27
C PHE A 54 -18.07 -15.78 -13.71
N SER A 55 -18.76 -15.86 -12.58
CA SER A 55 -19.22 -14.72 -11.79
C SER A 55 -19.13 -15.00 -10.29
N GLU A 56 -18.99 -13.95 -9.49
CA GLU A 56 -18.93 -14.00 -8.03
C GLU A 56 -19.58 -12.76 -7.39
N PRO A 57 -20.11 -12.84 -6.16
CA PRO A 57 -20.67 -11.68 -5.46
C PRO A 57 -19.58 -10.72 -4.97
N ALA A 58 -19.87 -9.42 -5.01
CA ALA A 58 -18.96 -8.40 -4.48
C ALA A 58 -18.98 -8.36 -2.94
N THR A 59 -17.81 -8.27 -2.32
CA THR A 59 -17.68 -8.11 -0.86
C THR A 59 -17.87 -6.66 -0.41
N ALA A 60 -17.58 -5.70 -1.29
CA ALA A 60 -17.70 -4.27 -1.03
C ALA A 60 -18.47 -3.59 -2.15
N SER A 61 -19.29 -2.61 -1.80
CA SER A 61 -20.13 -1.87 -2.76
C SER A 61 -19.37 -0.76 -3.50
N CYS A 62 -18.20 -0.35 -3.00
CA CYS A 62 -17.39 0.70 -3.62
C CYS A 62 -16.58 0.13 -4.79
N ILE A 63 -17.04 0.42 -6.02
CA ILE A 63 -16.41 -0.03 -7.27
C ILE A 63 -15.31 0.92 -7.76
N TRP A 64 -15.47 2.21 -7.49
CA TRP A 64 -14.53 3.22 -7.94
C TRP A 64 -14.38 4.32 -6.89
N ARG A 65 -13.14 4.81 -6.77
CA ARG A 65 -12.74 5.89 -5.89
C ARG A 65 -11.67 6.69 -6.60
N ASN A 66 -11.82 8.00 -6.53
CA ASN A 66 -10.77 8.95 -6.91
C ASN A 66 -10.19 9.56 -5.63
N SER A 67 -8.95 9.22 -5.32
CA SER A 67 -8.23 9.87 -4.22
C SER A 67 -7.51 11.09 -4.78
N LEU A 68 -8.06 12.28 -4.53
CA LEU A 68 -7.46 13.55 -5.00
C LEU A 68 -6.23 13.95 -4.17
N LYS A 69 -6.16 13.45 -2.94
CA LYS A 69 -5.03 13.58 -2.04
C LYS A 69 -4.64 12.18 -1.63
N GLU A 70 -3.47 11.75 -2.05
CA GLU A 70 -2.87 10.55 -1.52
C GLU A 70 -2.10 10.96 -0.27
N ASP A 71 -2.34 10.29 0.85
CA ASP A 71 -1.52 10.49 2.04
C ASP A 71 -0.08 10.19 1.65
N VAL A 72 0.82 11.16 1.88
CA VAL A 72 2.27 11.06 1.62
C VAL A 72 2.94 10.10 2.62
N GLN A 73 2.27 9.01 2.97
CA GLN A 73 2.85 7.94 3.77
C GLN A 73 3.54 6.90 2.89
N GLU A 74 3.32 6.92 1.58
CA GLU A 74 4.05 6.09 0.65
C GLU A 74 5.26 6.85 0.12
N THR A 75 6.39 6.71 0.82
CA THR A 75 7.65 6.67 0.09
C THR A 75 7.52 5.50 -0.89
N ALA A 76 7.11 5.81 -2.12
CA ALA A 76 7.02 4.85 -3.20
C ALA A 76 8.46 4.42 -3.54
N GLY A 77 8.95 3.41 -2.84
CA GLY A 77 10.32 2.93 -2.98
C GLY A 77 10.61 1.78 -2.02
N ASN A 78 11.46 0.87 -2.47
CA ASN A 78 12.13 -0.08 -1.61
C ASN A 78 12.98 0.73 -0.63
N VAL A 79 12.58 0.88 0.63
CA VAL A 79 13.35 1.64 1.65
C VAL A 79 14.44 0.79 2.29
N LEU A 80 14.52 -0.49 1.92
CA LEU A 80 15.38 -1.47 2.58
C LEU A 80 16.85 -1.37 2.15
N ASP A 81 17.11 -0.88 0.94
CA ASP A 81 18.41 -0.76 0.28
C ASP A 81 18.88 0.71 0.17
N VAL A 82 18.04 1.68 0.54
CA VAL A 82 18.35 3.12 0.46
C VAL A 82 19.57 3.50 1.31
N ALA A 83 19.77 2.83 2.45
CA ALA A 83 20.93 3.07 3.31
C ALA A 83 22.27 2.64 2.69
N GLU A 84 22.23 1.82 1.62
CA GLU A 84 23.42 1.32 0.93
C GLU A 84 23.78 2.18 -0.30
N ASP A 85 22.93 3.13 -0.68
CA ASP A 85 23.17 3.99 -1.84
C ASP A 85 24.23 5.07 -1.51
N PRO A 86 25.43 5.01 -2.10
CA PRO A 86 26.51 5.94 -1.82
C PRO A 86 26.26 7.35 -2.38
N THR A 87 25.22 7.53 -3.20
CA THR A 87 24.86 8.83 -3.78
C THR A 87 23.98 9.66 -2.86
N LEU A 88 23.39 9.04 -1.83
CA LEU A 88 22.52 9.73 -0.90
C LEU A 88 23.33 10.43 0.20
N PRO A 89 22.91 11.65 0.60
CA PRO A 89 23.57 12.37 1.67
C PRO A 89 23.25 11.75 3.04
N HIS A 90 24.25 11.70 3.90
CA HIS A 90 24.14 11.27 5.29
C HIS A 90 23.95 12.48 6.22
N SER A 91 23.24 12.26 7.32
CA SER A 91 23.01 13.26 8.38
C SER A 91 23.24 12.65 9.76
N ASP A 92 23.82 13.43 10.66
CA ASP A 92 24.05 13.06 12.07
C ASP A 92 22.78 13.29 12.91
N ILE A 93 21.72 12.53 12.62
CA ILE A 93 20.43 12.63 13.31
C ILE A 93 20.13 11.38 14.14
N MET A 94 19.64 11.58 15.35
CA MET A 94 19.39 10.50 16.29
C MET A 94 18.10 9.74 15.93
N CYS A 95 18.23 8.45 15.61
CA CYS A 95 17.11 7.55 15.39
C CYS A 95 16.33 7.31 16.70
N LYS A 96 15.00 7.47 16.64
CA LYS A 96 14.10 7.27 17.80
C LYS A 96 14.06 5.81 18.29
N MET A 97 14.38 4.84 17.43
CA MET A 97 14.30 3.41 17.73
C MET A 97 15.61 2.84 18.30
N CYS A 98 16.73 2.97 17.57
CA CYS A 98 18.00 2.37 17.97
C CYS A 98 19.02 3.36 18.55
N ARG A 99 18.68 4.67 18.62
CA ARG A 99 19.59 5.75 19.05
C ARG A 99 20.88 5.89 18.23
N GLY A 100 20.92 5.24 17.06
CA GLY A 100 21.96 5.43 16.07
C GLY A 100 21.92 6.86 15.56
N ARG A 101 23.08 7.39 15.19
CA ARG A 101 23.25 8.78 14.76
C ARG A 101 23.44 8.94 13.25
N ASP A 102 23.51 7.83 12.53
CA ASP A 102 23.69 7.84 11.08
C ASP A 102 22.37 7.53 10.37
N ALA A 103 21.94 8.45 9.52
CA ALA A 103 20.77 8.30 8.68
C ALA A 103 20.99 8.95 7.31
N VAL A 104 20.60 8.25 6.25
CA VAL A 104 20.49 8.82 4.90
C VAL A 104 19.19 9.60 4.79
N PHE A 105 19.18 10.66 3.98
CA PHE A 105 17.97 11.43 3.73
C PHE A 105 17.75 11.78 2.26
N PHE A 106 16.49 11.93 1.89
CA PHE A 106 16.07 12.30 0.55
C PHE A 106 14.73 13.05 0.57
N GLN A 107 14.42 13.73 -0.52
CA GLN A 107 13.10 14.34 -0.74
C GLN A 107 12.21 13.35 -1.48
N SER A 108 10.89 13.41 -1.23
CA SER A 108 9.93 12.56 -1.95
C SER A 108 10.09 12.75 -3.46
N GLN A 109 10.05 11.63 -4.20
CA GLN A 109 10.01 11.67 -5.66
C GLN A 109 8.69 12.22 -6.20
N GLN A 110 7.64 12.29 -5.36
CA GLN A 110 6.36 12.86 -5.73
C GLN A 110 6.47 14.39 -5.86
N ARG A 111 6.17 14.92 -7.05
CA ARG A 111 6.21 16.36 -7.36
C ARG A 111 4.91 17.09 -6.99
N THR A 112 4.34 16.79 -5.83
CA THR A 112 3.09 17.42 -5.38
C THR A 112 3.42 18.64 -4.50
N ALA A 113 2.65 19.73 -4.60
CA ALA A 113 2.89 20.93 -3.77
C ALA A 113 2.81 20.64 -2.26
N GLU A 114 2.07 19.61 -1.86
CA GLU A 114 1.88 19.17 -0.47
C GLU A 114 3.11 18.44 0.10
N THR A 115 3.95 17.82 -0.72
CA THR A 115 5.21 17.18 -0.28
C THR A 115 6.33 18.18 -0.06
N GLY A 116 6.23 19.39 -0.63
CA GLY A 116 7.09 20.52 -0.37
C GLY A 116 8.59 20.18 -0.39
N MET A 117 9.33 20.72 0.60
CA MET A 117 10.74 20.41 0.85
C MET A 117 10.92 19.44 2.03
N ALA A 118 9.94 18.56 2.27
CA ALA A 118 10.04 17.61 3.35
C ALA A 118 11.17 16.60 3.12
N LEU A 119 11.88 16.27 4.20
CA LEU A 119 12.94 15.26 4.17
C LEU A 119 12.43 13.97 4.79
N PHE A 120 12.73 12.87 4.12
CA PHE A 120 12.57 11.51 4.61
C PHE A 120 13.94 11.00 5.04
N TYR A 121 13.99 10.35 6.19
CA TYR A 121 15.18 9.80 6.80
C TYR A 121 15.05 8.29 6.94
N VAL A 122 16.15 7.58 6.69
CA VAL A 122 16.26 6.14 6.90
C VAL A 122 17.49 5.88 7.75
N CYS A 123 17.34 5.17 8.87
CA CYS A 123 18.46 4.83 9.73
C CYS A 123 19.41 3.85 9.02
N CYS A 124 20.72 4.15 9.04
CA CYS A 124 21.76 3.31 8.43
C CYS A 124 22.08 2.04 9.25
N ASN A 125 21.53 1.90 10.47
CA ASN A 125 21.73 0.68 11.24
C ASN A 125 20.96 -0.49 10.58
N PRO A 126 21.65 -1.56 10.14
CA PRO A 126 21.03 -2.66 9.39
C PRO A 126 19.95 -3.40 10.18
N GLU A 127 20.00 -3.38 11.51
CA GLU A 127 18.97 -3.99 12.38
C GLU A 127 17.76 -3.09 12.60
N CYS A 128 17.89 -1.78 12.41
CA CYS A 128 16.84 -0.82 12.72
C CYS A 128 16.03 -0.44 11.50
N LYS A 129 16.68 0.05 10.43
CA LYS A 129 16.08 0.53 9.17
C LYS A 129 14.81 1.37 9.36
N HIS A 130 14.71 2.09 10.48
CA HIS A 130 13.54 2.89 10.80
C HIS A 130 13.45 4.07 9.84
N VAL A 131 12.24 4.34 9.35
CA VAL A 131 11.95 5.43 8.42
C VAL A 131 11.08 6.46 9.12
N TRP A 132 11.44 7.73 8.99
CA TRP A 132 10.65 8.85 9.52
C TRP A 132 10.81 10.09 8.63
N SER A 133 9.92 11.07 8.78
CA SER A 133 9.94 12.28 7.96
C SER A 133 9.77 13.55 8.79
N THR A 134 10.11 14.70 8.21
CA THR A 134 9.80 16.01 8.79
C THR A 134 8.30 16.36 8.73
N LEU A 135 7.48 15.55 8.04
CA LEU A 135 6.03 15.74 7.98
C LEU A 135 5.33 15.16 9.21
N ASP A 136 5.93 14.16 9.86
CA ASP A 136 5.33 13.47 11.02
C ASP A 136 5.18 14.39 12.25
N GLU A 137 5.93 15.50 12.31
CA GLU A 137 5.85 16.48 13.39
C GLU A 137 4.67 17.46 13.25
N LYS A 138 3.99 17.48 12.10
CA LYS A 138 2.89 18.41 11.79
C LYS A 138 1.48 17.79 11.87
N LYS A 139 1.37 16.50 12.22
CA LYS A 139 0.09 15.82 12.49
C LYS A 139 -0.28 15.96 13.96
#